data_AF-A0A8T3Y477-F1
#
_entry.id   AF-A0A8T3Y477-F1
#
_cell.length_a   1.000
_cell.length_b   1.000
_cell.length_c   1.000
_cell.angle_alpha   90.00
_cell.angle_beta   90.00
_cell.angle_gamma   90.00
#
_symmetry.space_group_name_H-M   'P 1'
#
loop_
_entity.id
_entity.type
_entity.pdbx_description
1 polymer ?
#
loop_
_entity_poly.entity_id
_entity_poly.type
_entity_poly.pdbx_seq_one_letter_code
_entity_poly.pdbx_strand_id
1 'polypeptide(L)'
;MKILAVGDTHGDSNLMKELATRAVKENVDLVLLCGDITMFDNVQRDTIKPFKQAGKKVLLIPGNHEQPATIDYLSEIYGSKNIHDGYVIYENTAFIGNSSVNVGPHGILTDEEVFKSLQTNTAKIKNLKTVFVTHVHPSGTRADSMSHMKGSHGLRKAIDELQPDIVIHGHCHEAQGLEEQIGKTRVINVAKKARVIEL
;
A
#
# COMPACT_ATOMS: atom_id res chain seq x y z
N MET A 1 -16.76 3.18 4.51
CA MET A 1 -15.50 3.45 5.26
C MET A 1 -14.66 4.45 4.48
N LYS A 2 -14.04 5.44 5.14
CA LYS A 2 -13.12 6.42 4.55
C LYS A 2 -11.67 6.05 4.82
N ILE A 3 -10.89 5.96 3.76
CA ILE A 3 -9.47 5.57 3.82
C ILE A 3 -8.63 6.72 3.32
N LEU A 4 -7.56 7.08 4.04
CA LEU A 4 -6.49 7.91 3.51
C LEU A 4 -5.31 7.01 3.14
N ALA A 5 -5.01 6.93 1.85
CA ALA A 5 -3.92 6.12 1.33
C ALA A 5 -2.82 7.00 0.74
N VAL A 6 -1.56 6.67 1.04
CA VAL A 6 -0.38 7.33 0.49
C VAL A 6 0.78 6.34 0.44
N GLY A 7 1.61 6.42 -0.61
CA GLY A 7 2.91 5.77 -0.68
C GLY A 7 4.01 6.81 -0.90
N ASP A 8 5.27 6.39 -0.79
CA ASP A 8 6.41 7.18 -1.25
C ASP A 8 6.56 8.51 -0.49
N THR A 9 6.38 8.45 0.83
CA THR A 9 6.57 9.61 1.71
C THR A 9 8.05 9.88 1.98
N HIS A 10 8.91 8.87 1.83
CA HIS A 10 10.37 8.94 2.00
C HIS A 10 10.85 9.74 3.22
N GLY A 11 10.21 9.52 4.38
CA GLY A 11 10.55 10.18 5.63
C GLY A 11 10.10 11.65 5.74
N ASP A 12 9.28 12.17 4.82
CA ASP A 12 8.76 13.54 4.90
C ASP A 12 7.82 13.72 6.10
N SER A 13 8.41 14.16 7.21
CA SER A 13 7.72 14.38 8.48
C SER A 13 6.69 15.51 8.42
N ASN A 14 6.86 16.49 7.53
CA ASN A 14 5.91 17.59 7.38
C ASN A 14 4.66 17.09 6.64
N LEU A 15 4.85 16.34 5.56
CA LEU A 15 3.76 15.67 4.85
C LEU A 15 2.96 14.77 5.80
N MET A 16 3.63 13.94 6.62
CA MET A 16 2.92 13.05 7.55
C MET A 16 2.08 13.80 8.58
N LYS A 17 2.54 14.96 9.05
CA LYS A 17 1.75 15.83 9.95
C LYS A 17 0.55 16.43 9.25
N GLU A 18 0.73 16.95 8.03
CA GLU A 18 -0.35 17.51 7.22
C GLU A 18 -1.43 16.45 6.95
N LEU A 19 -1.02 15.25 6.53
CA LEU A 19 -1.93 14.14 6.26
C LEU A 19 -2.65 13.66 7.51
N ALA A 20 -2.02 13.69 8.69
CA ALA A 20 -2.70 13.38 9.94
C ALA A 20 -3.78 14.42 10.28
N THR A 21 -3.50 15.71 10.10
CA THR A 21 -4.52 16.77 10.23
C THR A 21 -5.66 16.58 9.24
N ARG A 22 -5.34 16.27 7.98
CA ARG A 22 -6.33 15.96 6.93
C ARG A 22 -7.19 14.76 7.31
N ALA A 23 -6.60 13.70 7.85
CA ALA A 23 -7.33 12.50 8.28
C ALA A 23 -8.35 12.79 9.39
N VAL A 24 -8.06 13.74 10.29
CA VAL A 24 -9.04 14.21 11.28
C VAL A 24 -10.14 15.00 10.58
N LYS A 25 -9.78 16.01 9.78
CA LYS A 25 -10.73 16.90 9.09
C LYS A 25 -11.72 16.15 8.20
N GLU A 26 -11.25 15.13 7.48
CA GLU A 26 -12.06 14.35 6.55
C GLU A 26 -12.74 13.12 7.19
N ASN A 27 -12.64 12.97 8.52
CA ASN A 27 -13.21 11.84 9.26
C ASN A 27 -12.78 10.48 8.69
N VAL A 28 -11.47 10.32 8.44
CA VAL A 28 -10.89 9.07 7.94
C VAL A 28 -10.92 8.00 9.02
N ASP A 29 -11.37 6.79 8.65
CA ASP A 29 -11.45 5.62 9.53
C ASP A 29 -10.12 4.84 9.58
N LEU A 30 -9.41 4.80 8.46
CA LEU A 30 -8.20 4.00 8.28
C LEU A 30 -7.15 4.72 7.42
N VAL A 31 -5.89 4.65 7.82
CA VAL A 31 -4.74 5.14 7.03
C VAL A 31 -3.99 3.96 6.44
N LEU A 32 -3.66 4.01 5.15
CA LEU A 32 -2.84 3.03 4.44
C LEU A 32 -1.53 3.66 3.98
N LEU A 33 -0.41 3.10 4.43
CA LEU A 33 0.94 3.49 3.99
C LEU A 33 1.47 2.43 3.02
N CYS A 34 1.54 2.77 1.73
CA CYS A 34 1.73 1.85 0.60
C CYS A 34 3.21 1.73 0.18
N GLY A 35 4.11 1.57 1.15
CA GLY A 35 5.55 1.42 0.93
C GLY A 35 6.30 2.74 0.72
N ASP A 36 7.63 2.66 0.75
CA ASP A 36 8.56 3.79 0.69
C ASP A 36 8.22 4.88 1.70
N ILE A 37 7.96 4.42 2.92
CA ILE A 37 7.55 5.25 4.04
C ILE A 37 8.76 6.06 4.55
N THR A 38 9.93 5.43 4.53
CA THR A 38 11.25 5.94 4.90
C THR A 38 12.11 6.16 3.65
N MET A 39 13.28 6.76 3.84
CA MET A 39 14.28 6.86 2.77
C MET A 39 15.47 5.97 3.13
N PHE A 40 15.56 4.78 2.52
CA PHE A 40 16.63 3.79 2.77
C PHE A 40 16.76 3.42 4.25
N ASP A 41 15.69 2.89 4.83
CA ASP A 41 15.57 2.50 6.24
C ASP A 41 15.81 3.63 7.26
N ASN A 42 16.00 4.88 6.80
CA ASN A 42 16.17 6.02 7.69
C ASN A 42 14.83 6.43 8.32
N VAL A 43 14.55 5.85 9.49
CA VAL A 43 13.34 6.10 10.26
C VAL A 43 13.36 7.49 10.89
N GLN A 44 12.45 8.35 10.42
CA GLN A 44 12.24 9.67 11.00
C GLN A 44 11.26 9.61 12.17
N ARG A 45 11.42 10.51 13.15
CA ARG A 45 10.61 10.53 14.38
C ARG A 45 9.10 10.62 14.15
N ASP A 46 8.70 11.37 13.12
CA ASP A 46 7.30 11.69 12.83
C ASP A 46 6.76 10.92 11.63
N THR A 47 7.30 9.72 11.37
CA THR A 47 6.88 8.85 10.27
C THR A 47 5.43 8.38 10.45
N ILE A 48 5.10 7.67 11.53
CA ILE A 48 3.73 7.16 11.79
C ILE A 48 3.08 7.89 12.97
N LYS A 49 3.90 8.43 13.87
CA LYS A 49 3.49 9.10 15.11
C LYS A 49 2.34 10.11 14.92
N PRO A 50 2.32 11.01 13.92
CA PRO A 50 1.25 11.98 13.77
C PRO A 50 -0.13 11.35 13.63
N PHE A 51 -0.26 10.27 12.86
CA PHE A 51 -1.52 9.55 12.70
C PHE A 51 -1.98 8.88 13.99
N LYS A 52 -1.04 8.32 14.76
CA LYS A 52 -1.37 7.71 16.06
C LYS A 52 -1.84 8.74 17.07
N GLN A 53 -1.20 9.89 17.13
CA GLN A 53 -1.63 11.01 17.99
C GLN A 53 -3.00 11.56 17.58
N ALA A 54 -3.33 11.51 16.28
CA ALA A 54 -4.65 11.82 15.75
C ALA A 54 -5.71 10.71 15.97
N GLY A 55 -5.38 9.65 16.70
CA GLY A 55 -6.29 8.55 17.00
C GLY A 55 -6.61 7.64 15.81
N LYS A 56 -5.80 7.68 14.75
CA LYS A 56 -6.04 6.90 13.52
C LYS A 56 -5.45 5.51 13.59
N LYS A 57 -6.17 4.55 13.00
CA LYS A 57 -5.65 3.21 12.71
C LYS A 57 -4.80 3.27 11.45
N VAL A 58 -3.69 2.56 11.44
CA VAL A 58 -2.69 2.60 10.37
C VAL A 58 -2.34 1.18 9.97
N LEU A 59 -2.49 0.87 8.69
CA LEU A 59 -1.89 -0.30 8.05
C LEU A 59 -0.71 0.14 7.19
N LEU A 60 0.29 -0.71 7.09
CA LEU A 60 1.49 -0.42 6.32
C LEU A 60 2.05 -1.67 5.67
N ILE A 61 2.79 -1.46 4.58
CA ILE A 61 3.62 -2.44 3.89
C ILE A 61 4.99 -1.79 3.57
N PRO A 62 6.05 -2.58 3.33
CA PRO A 62 7.33 -2.05 2.85
C PRO A 62 7.25 -1.64 1.39
N GLY A 63 8.07 -0.68 0.99
CA GLY A 63 8.48 -0.48 -0.40
C GLY A 63 9.90 -0.97 -0.62
N ASN A 64 10.56 -0.50 -1.68
CA ASN A 64 11.95 -0.86 -1.96
C ASN A 64 12.98 -0.11 -1.11
N HIS A 65 12.56 0.96 -0.42
CA HIS A 65 13.41 1.70 0.52
C HIS A 65 13.43 1.10 1.93
N GLU A 66 12.64 0.07 2.22
CA GLU A 66 12.60 -0.59 3.53
C GLU A 66 12.93 -2.07 3.47
N GLN A 67 13.68 -2.53 4.45
CA GLN A 67 13.65 -3.94 4.83
C GLN A 67 12.32 -4.29 5.50
N PRO A 68 11.83 -5.53 5.35
CA PRO A 68 10.65 -5.99 6.10
C PRO A 68 10.76 -5.73 7.61
N ALA A 69 11.95 -5.92 8.19
CA ALA A 69 12.22 -5.67 9.61
C ALA A 69 12.01 -4.20 10.03
N THR A 70 12.26 -3.24 9.14
CA THR A 70 12.02 -1.80 9.42
C THR A 70 10.54 -1.52 9.57
N ILE A 71 9.71 -2.12 8.71
CA ILE A 71 8.25 -2.01 8.78
C ILE A 71 7.71 -2.75 10.00
N ASP A 72 8.26 -3.92 10.36
CA ASP A 72 7.88 -4.62 11.59
C ASP A 72 8.20 -3.79 12.83
N TYR A 73 9.39 -3.20 12.89
CA TYR A 73 9.79 -2.28 13.96
C TYR A 73 8.82 -1.09 14.08
N LEU A 74 8.52 -0.41 12.95
CA LEU A 74 7.55 0.68 12.90
C LEU A 74 6.14 0.24 13.32
N SER A 75 5.74 -0.98 12.93
CA SER A 75 4.47 -1.59 13.31
C SER A 75 4.37 -1.72 14.82
N GLU A 76 5.40 -2.28 15.46
CA GLU A 76 5.46 -2.54 16.89
C GLU A 76 5.46 -1.24 17.71
N ILE A 77 6.41 -0.33 17.45
CA ILE A 77 6.60 0.86 18.29
C ILE A 77 5.40 1.82 18.26
N TYR A 78 4.65 1.84 17.16
CA TYR A 78 3.51 2.73 16.98
C TYR A 78 2.15 2.04 17.15
N GLY A 79 2.11 0.73 17.42
CA GLY A 79 0.87 -0.03 17.44
C GLY A 79 0.09 0.13 16.13
N SER A 80 0.81 0.08 15.01
CA SER A 80 0.25 -0.02 13.66
C SER A 80 0.33 -1.47 13.21
N LYS A 81 -0.21 -1.80 12.03
CA LYS A 81 -0.25 -3.18 11.55
C LYS A 81 0.46 -3.31 10.20
N ASN A 82 1.61 -3.98 10.20
CA ASN A 82 2.19 -4.52 8.98
C ASN A 82 1.26 -5.60 8.41
N ILE A 83 0.89 -5.45 7.14
CA ILE A 83 0.05 -6.41 6.40
C ILE A 83 0.79 -7.06 5.23
N HIS A 84 2.10 -6.86 5.11
CA HIS A 84 2.92 -7.51 4.09
C HIS A 84 2.87 -9.03 4.22
N ASP A 85 2.63 -9.72 3.09
CA ASP A 85 2.40 -11.17 3.00
C ASP A 85 1.25 -11.68 3.89
N GLY A 86 0.28 -10.81 4.15
CA GLY A 86 -0.82 -11.11 5.05
C GLY A 86 -2.08 -10.33 4.71
N TYR A 87 -3.00 -10.34 5.66
CA TYR A 87 -4.22 -9.56 5.56
C TYR A 87 -4.74 -9.12 6.93
N VAL A 88 -5.62 -8.13 6.91
CA VAL A 88 -6.45 -7.76 8.04
C VAL A 88 -7.88 -7.54 7.55
N ILE A 89 -8.84 -7.98 8.35
CA ILE A 89 -10.24 -7.66 8.11
C ILE A 89 -10.58 -6.45 8.98
N TYR A 90 -11.11 -5.41 8.34
CA TYR A 90 -11.58 -4.22 9.01
C TYR A 90 -13.00 -3.96 8.52
N GLU A 91 -13.97 -4.03 9.44
CA GLU A 91 -15.40 -4.02 9.12
C GLU A 91 -15.73 -5.08 8.05
N ASN A 92 -16.31 -4.69 6.92
CA ASN A 92 -16.71 -5.60 5.83
C ASN A 92 -15.68 -5.64 4.67
N THR A 93 -14.43 -5.27 4.94
CA THR A 93 -13.36 -5.20 3.93
C THR A 93 -12.12 -5.95 4.40
N ALA A 94 -11.58 -6.80 3.55
CA ALA A 94 -10.27 -7.43 3.73
C ALA A 94 -9.20 -6.62 2.99
N PHE A 95 -8.18 -6.16 3.73
CA PHE A 95 -6.98 -5.53 3.18
C PHE A 95 -5.88 -6.59 3.12
N ILE A 96 -5.42 -6.90 1.91
CA ILE A 96 -4.44 -7.96 1.65
C ILE A 96 -3.17 -7.29 1.13
N GLY A 97 -2.07 -7.45 1.85
CA GLY A 97 -0.83 -6.74 1.59
C GLY A 97 0.24 -7.61 0.94
N ASN A 98 0.88 -7.10 -0.11
CA ASN A 98 2.13 -7.65 -0.62
C ASN A 98 2.90 -6.53 -1.31
N SER A 99 4.17 -6.30 -0.95
CA SER A 99 4.91 -5.15 -1.48
C SER A 99 5.09 -5.22 -2.99
N SER A 100 5.14 -6.44 -3.55
CA SER A 100 5.44 -6.68 -4.96
C SER A 100 6.79 -6.11 -5.41
N VAL A 101 7.68 -5.83 -4.46
CA VAL A 101 9.01 -5.25 -4.70
C VAL A 101 9.82 -6.20 -5.55
N ASN A 102 10.16 -5.77 -6.77
CA ASN A 102 10.93 -6.53 -7.74
C ASN A 102 12.30 -5.89 -8.02
N VAL A 103 12.62 -4.81 -7.29
CA VAL A 103 13.83 -4.01 -7.48
C VAL A 103 14.21 -3.30 -6.19
N GLY A 104 15.50 -3.05 -6.00
CA GLY A 104 16.03 -2.37 -4.83
C GLY A 104 17.00 -3.26 -4.04
N PRO A 105 17.58 -2.72 -2.95
CA PRO A 105 18.59 -3.42 -2.17
C PRO A 105 18.02 -4.56 -1.31
N HIS A 106 16.71 -4.60 -1.11
CA HIS A 106 16.06 -5.45 -0.11
C HIS A 106 14.76 -6.09 -0.63
N GLY A 107 14.48 -7.30 -0.14
CA GLY A 107 13.14 -7.91 -0.23
C GLY A 107 12.59 -8.12 -1.64
N ILE A 108 13.45 -8.41 -2.63
CA ILE A 108 13.02 -8.71 -4.00
C ILE A 108 12.18 -10.00 -4.00
N LEU A 109 10.96 -9.90 -4.50
CA LEU A 109 10.03 -11.00 -4.71
C LEU A 109 9.96 -11.33 -6.20
N THR A 110 9.88 -12.62 -6.49
CA THR A 110 9.52 -13.11 -7.82
C THR A 110 8.02 -12.91 -8.06
N ASP A 111 7.62 -12.78 -9.32
CA ASP A 111 6.20 -12.67 -9.69
C ASP A 111 5.38 -13.90 -9.25
N GLU A 112 6.02 -15.09 -9.16
CA GLU A 112 5.38 -16.29 -8.62
C GLU A 112 5.09 -16.16 -7.12
N GLU A 113 6.04 -15.66 -6.33
CA GLU A 113 5.86 -15.42 -4.89
C GLU A 113 4.78 -14.38 -4.62
N VAL A 114 4.78 -13.27 -5.39
CA VAL A 114 3.74 -12.22 -5.31
C VAL A 114 2.36 -12.82 -5.58
N PHE A 115 2.20 -13.52 -6.70
CA PHE A 115 0.92 -14.14 -7.07
C PHE A 115 0.45 -15.14 -6.01
N LYS A 116 1.35 -16.03 -5.57
CA LYS A 116 1.02 -17.08 -4.58
C LYS A 116 0.62 -16.50 -3.23
N SER A 117 1.30 -15.45 -2.76
CA SER A 117 0.95 -14.72 -1.54
C SER A 117 -0.47 -14.15 -1.62
N LEU A 118 -0.76 -13.37 -2.68
CA LEU A 118 -2.06 -12.76 -2.90
C LEU A 118 -3.17 -13.81 -3.05
N GLN A 119 -2.93 -14.87 -3.80
CA GLN A 119 -3.86 -15.98 -3.97
C GLN A 119 -4.16 -16.67 -2.64
N THR A 120 -3.13 -17.03 -1.88
CA THR A 120 -3.26 -17.75 -0.60
C THR A 120 -4.04 -16.93 0.42
N ASN A 121 -3.77 -15.63 0.51
CA ASN A 121 -4.46 -14.75 1.44
C ASN A 121 -5.89 -14.44 0.99
N THR A 122 -6.12 -14.25 -0.31
CA THR A 122 -7.47 -14.05 -0.88
C THR A 122 -8.36 -15.27 -0.65
N ALA A 123 -7.83 -16.49 -0.81
CA ALA A 123 -8.60 -17.74 -0.61
C ALA A 123 -9.17 -17.91 0.82
N LYS A 124 -8.61 -17.19 1.80
CA LYS A 124 -9.08 -17.19 3.20
C LYS A 124 -10.24 -16.21 3.42
N ILE A 125 -10.54 -15.35 2.46
CA ILE A 125 -11.57 -14.32 2.54
C ILE A 125 -12.85 -14.80 1.86
N LYS A 126 -14.00 -14.66 2.52
CA LYS A 126 -15.30 -15.06 1.98
C LYS A 126 -16.31 -13.93 2.15
N ASN A 127 -17.01 -13.57 1.06
CA ASN A 127 -18.12 -12.60 1.05
C ASN A 127 -17.76 -11.22 1.62
N LEU A 128 -16.51 -10.77 1.46
CA LEU A 128 -16.05 -9.44 1.86
C LEU A 128 -15.50 -8.71 0.65
N LYS A 129 -15.57 -7.38 0.69
CA LYS A 129 -14.84 -6.52 -0.25
C LYS A 129 -13.34 -6.78 -0.06
N THR A 130 -12.58 -6.88 -1.14
CA THR A 130 -11.13 -7.12 -1.09
C THR A 130 -10.36 -5.94 -1.66
N VAL A 131 -9.38 -5.48 -0.90
CA VAL A 131 -8.47 -4.39 -1.28
C VAL A 131 -7.05 -4.93 -1.24
N PHE A 132 -6.40 -5.01 -2.40
CA PHE A 132 -4.98 -5.29 -2.45
C PHE A 132 -4.21 -4.01 -2.17
N VAL A 133 -3.24 -4.09 -1.26
CA VAL A 133 -2.32 -3.01 -0.92
C VAL A 133 -0.93 -3.45 -1.33
N THR A 134 -0.36 -2.73 -2.29
CA THR A 134 0.92 -3.08 -2.90
C THR A 134 1.83 -1.87 -2.96
N HIS A 135 3.13 -2.07 -3.12
CA HIS A 135 4.03 -0.95 -3.37
C HIS A 135 4.23 -0.79 -4.88
N VAL A 136 4.70 -1.84 -5.55
CA VAL A 136 4.91 -1.83 -7.01
C VAL A 136 3.60 -1.89 -7.78
N HIS A 137 3.52 -1.13 -8.88
CA HIS A 137 2.36 -1.12 -9.78
C HIS A 137 2.23 -2.43 -10.58
N PRO A 138 1.01 -2.81 -11.01
CA PRO A 138 0.82 -3.96 -11.90
C PRO A 138 1.37 -3.69 -13.31
N SER A 139 1.95 -4.71 -13.94
CA SER A 139 2.47 -4.59 -15.31
C SER A 139 1.37 -4.46 -16.37
N GLY A 140 1.73 -3.88 -17.52
CA GLY A 140 0.84 -3.69 -18.67
C GLY A 140 -0.31 -2.72 -18.39
N THR A 141 -0.10 -1.78 -17.46
CA THR A 141 -1.03 -0.70 -17.11
C THR A 141 -0.56 0.64 -17.67
N ARG A 142 -1.41 1.66 -17.57
CA ARG A 142 -0.99 3.03 -17.91
C ARG A 142 0.12 3.51 -16.98
N ALA A 143 0.04 3.20 -15.68
CA ALA A 143 1.13 3.48 -14.75
C ALA A 143 2.44 2.82 -15.22
N ASP A 144 2.40 1.55 -15.61
CA ASP A 144 3.58 0.82 -16.11
C ASP A 144 4.19 1.46 -17.36
N SER A 145 3.36 1.93 -18.29
CA SER A 145 3.84 2.61 -19.50
C SER A 145 4.53 3.96 -19.25
N MET A 146 4.28 4.57 -18.09
CA MET A 146 4.86 5.85 -17.67
C MET A 146 6.04 5.66 -16.72
N SER A 147 6.17 4.49 -16.11
CA SER A 147 7.18 4.22 -15.09
C SER A 147 8.56 3.98 -15.69
N HIS A 148 9.59 4.37 -14.93
CA HIS A 148 10.97 3.97 -15.20
C HIS A 148 11.27 2.53 -14.77
N MET A 149 10.39 1.94 -13.94
CA MET A 149 10.54 0.60 -13.39
C MET A 149 9.43 -0.30 -13.92
N LYS A 150 9.76 -1.57 -14.15
CA LYS A 150 8.76 -2.55 -14.61
C LYS A 150 7.80 -2.89 -13.48
N GLY A 151 6.51 -2.89 -13.78
CA GLY A 151 5.48 -3.37 -12.87
C GLY A 151 5.57 -4.88 -12.63
N SER A 152 4.86 -5.36 -11.62
CA SER A 152 4.80 -6.78 -11.29
C SER A 152 3.81 -7.53 -12.20
N HIS A 153 4.30 -8.58 -12.86
CA HIS A 153 3.43 -9.51 -13.59
C HIS A 153 2.67 -10.44 -12.64
N GLY A 154 3.21 -10.73 -11.47
CA GLY A 154 2.57 -11.51 -10.41
C GLY A 154 1.33 -10.81 -9.88
N LEU A 155 1.46 -9.51 -9.59
CA LEU A 155 0.32 -8.66 -9.22
C LEU A 155 -0.68 -8.57 -10.38
N ARG A 156 -0.22 -8.34 -11.61
CA ARG A 156 -1.11 -8.29 -12.78
C ARG A 156 -1.93 -9.58 -12.92
N LYS A 157 -1.28 -10.73 -12.84
CA LYS A 157 -1.93 -12.04 -12.86
C LYS A 157 -2.93 -12.21 -11.71
N ALA A 158 -2.57 -11.78 -10.50
CA ALA A 158 -3.45 -11.83 -9.34
C ALA A 158 -4.71 -10.97 -9.55
N ILE A 159 -4.57 -9.78 -10.15
CA ILE A 159 -5.72 -8.94 -10.51
C ILE A 159 -6.60 -9.65 -11.54
N ASP A 160 -6.01 -10.17 -12.61
CA ASP A 160 -6.76 -10.81 -13.70
C ASP A 160 -7.52 -12.06 -13.21
N GLU A 161 -6.92 -12.89 -12.34
CA GLU A 161 -7.53 -14.14 -11.86
C GLU A 161 -8.43 -13.98 -10.63
N LEU A 162 -8.03 -13.13 -9.68
CA LEU A 162 -8.72 -13.01 -8.39
C LEU A 162 -9.71 -11.86 -8.35
N GLN A 163 -9.58 -10.88 -9.26
CA GLN A 163 -10.48 -9.74 -9.44
C GLN A 163 -10.84 -9.05 -8.11
N PRO A 164 -9.85 -8.54 -7.34
CA PRO A 164 -10.16 -7.79 -6.12
C PRO A 164 -10.96 -6.53 -6.46
N ASP A 165 -11.71 -5.99 -5.50
CA ASP A 165 -12.52 -4.79 -5.76
C ASP A 165 -11.63 -3.58 -6.05
N ILE A 166 -10.54 -3.42 -5.30
CA ILE A 166 -9.59 -2.31 -5.44
C ILE A 166 -8.15 -2.80 -5.28
N VAL A 167 -7.25 -2.22 -6.07
CA VAL A 167 -5.80 -2.27 -5.84
C VAL A 167 -5.32 -0.86 -5.58
N ILE A 168 -4.58 -0.68 -4.49
CA ILE A 168 -3.94 0.58 -4.13
C ILE A 168 -2.43 0.34 -4.15
N HIS A 169 -1.70 1.15 -4.91
CA HIS A 169 -0.26 1.00 -5.05
C HIS A 169 0.52 2.33 -4.95
N GLY A 170 1.82 2.24 -4.69
CA GLY A 170 2.77 3.35 -4.70
C GLY A 170 3.74 3.25 -5.89
N HIS A 171 5.01 3.54 -5.62
CA HIS A 171 6.22 3.34 -6.45
C HIS A 171 6.31 4.19 -7.73
N CYS A 172 5.28 4.18 -8.59
CA CYS A 172 5.32 4.93 -9.86
C CYS A 172 4.96 6.40 -9.65
N HIS A 173 5.96 7.25 -9.38
CA HIS A 173 5.74 8.68 -9.12
C HIS A 173 5.27 9.43 -10.38
N GLU A 174 5.65 8.94 -11.56
CA GLU A 174 5.33 9.54 -12.87
C GLU A 174 3.83 9.50 -13.15
N ALA A 175 3.14 8.51 -12.59
CA ALA A 175 1.70 8.31 -12.69
C ALA A 175 0.95 8.64 -11.39
N GLN A 176 1.50 9.51 -10.53
CA GLN A 176 0.88 9.84 -9.24
C GLN A 176 -0.59 10.28 -9.36
N GLY A 177 -1.46 9.68 -8.55
CA GLY A 177 -2.90 9.95 -8.57
C GLY A 177 -3.65 9.37 -9.77
N LEU A 178 -2.98 8.63 -10.66
CA LEU A 178 -3.63 7.91 -11.74
C LEU A 178 -4.58 6.87 -11.18
N GLU A 179 -5.70 6.72 -11.87
CA GLU A 179 -6.67 5.66 -11.64
C GLU A 179 -7.05 5.03 -12.98
N GLU A 180 -7.13 3.71 -12.98
CA GLU A 180 -7.58 2.94 -14.11
C GLU A 180 -8.37 1.70 -13.68
N GLN A 181 -8.92 0.99 -14.66
CA GLN A 181 -9.80 -0.15 -14.45
C GLN A 181 -9.22 -1.36 -15.17
N ILE A 182 -9.02 -2.47 -14.47
CA ILE A 182 -8.58 -3.76 -15.03
C ILE A 182 -9.69 -4.78 -14.76
N GLY A 183 -10.48 -5.12 -15.78
CA GLY A 183 -11.69 -5.89 -15.58
C GLY A 183 -12.63 -5.18 -14.59
N LYS A 184 -12.96 -5.83 -13.47
CA LYS A 184 -13.78 -5.26 -12.38
C LYS A 184 -12.97 -4.56 -11.28
N THR A 185 -11.65 -4.70 -11.30
CA THR A 185 -10.75 -4.11 -10.30
C THR A 185 -10.44 -2.65 -10.61
N ARG A 186 -10.67 -1.78 -9.62
CA ARG A 186 -10.25 -0.38 -9.66
C ARG A 186 -8.80 -0.26 -9.17
N VAL A 187 -7.89 0.27 -9.97
CA VAL A 187 -6.46 0.38 -9.65
C VAL A 187 -6.10 1.84 -9.43
N ILE A 188 -5.50 2.15 -8.28
CA ILE A 188 -5.26 3.51 -7.82
C ILE A 188 -3.80 3.69 -7.40
N ASN A 189 -3.12 4.64 -8.04
CA ASN A 189 -1.79 5.05 -7.68
C ASN A 189 -1.84 6.17 -6.63
N VAL A 190 -1.24 5.93 -5.47
CA VAL A 190 -1.14 6.89 -4.34
C VAL A 190 0.31 7.28 -4.03
N ALA A 191 1.26 6.98 -4.93
CA ALA A 191 2.64 7.43 -4.83
C ALA A 191 2.69 8.96 -4.77
N LYS A 192 3.33 9.52 -3.73
CA LYS A 192 3.52 10.97 -3.47
C LYS A 192 2.24 11.79 -3.24
N LYS A 193 1.11 11.37 -3.82
CA LYS A 193 -0.17 12.08 -3.80
C LYS A 193 -1.20 11.29 -3.02
N ALA A 194 -1.34 11.64 -1.74
CA ALA A 194 -2.31 11.02 -0.86
C ALA A 194 -3.75 11.19 -1.35
N ARG A 195 -4.52 10.11 -1.27
CA ARG A 195 -5.92 10.06 -1.71
C ARG A 195 -6.85 9.61 -0.58
N VAL A 196 -7.98 10.29 -0.47
CA VAL A 196 -9.10 9.81 0.35
C VAL A 196 -10.02 8.97 -0.54
N ILE A 197 -10.28 7.74 -0.12
CA ILE A 197 -11.04 6.73 -0.85
C ILE A 197 -12.23 6.31 0.01
N GLU A 198 -13.42 6.38 -0.58
CA GLU A 198 -14.65 5.85 0.03
C GLU A 198 -14.90 4.44 -0.50
N LEU A 199 -15.06 3.50 0.44
CA LEU A 199 -15.45 2.11 0.18
C LEU A 199 -16.92 1.85 0.45
#